data_AF-A0A2E7H1A4-F1
#
_entry.id   AF-A0A2E7H1A4-F1
#
_cell.length_a   1.000
_cell.length_b   1.000
_cell.length_c   1.000
_cell.angle_alpha   90.00
_cell.angle_beta   90.00
_cell.angle_gamma   90.00
#
_symmetry.space_group_name_H-M   'P 1'
#
loop_
_entity.id
_entity.type
_entity.pdbx_description
1 polymer ?
#
loop_
_entity_poly.entity_id
_entity_poly.type
_entity_poly.pdbx_seq_one_letter_code
_entity_poly.pdbx_strand_id
1 'polypeptide(L)'
;MAAYPHVAEWVRDFEMQYGSRPIYYGPLDRDAKKQRPLNLIYVTREPIFVHIYEPPADDDGGGTILWFGLEPQLTEEEENIRRELVETLLQEAPTAPSFTTDNEFENILQQMIERYTVLDSEVNNLVRRQGRLWELVGMDDKRLTVSTAQRERLSYVVIRDLIRNGPLEPLLSDEMLEDIHSVGLKHIHMDHKVFGMVTSNIRFRERELLARYLRAMSERIGRPVSDNKPIIDGVLLDGSRINIIFSDDVSMLGPSFTIRKFAEETISVIQLIKWGTMSAQQAAYIWICLEYGMSVLVSGETASGKTTTLNAILPFIDHNVKIYSAEDTPEVKVRHKIWQRLVTRDAKNEDSRVEMFDLLKAALRSRPRYIIIGEIRGVEGATAFQAMQTGHPVIATFHASSIVKMIQRFTGDPINVPIRFFDNLNFAIFQEVVEAPGGGIARRITGIDEVIGYNKHSDGVLTRGMFEWDPVKDKHYFRGMFQSHLLENKIAAMAGFANKRDIYDEMLRRADAIQRMADRDLTHYDDVFDLLGLYYSNGWEHFSRAVDTWVGLNHN
;
A
#
# COMPACT_ATOMS: atom_id res chain seq x y z
N MET A 1 -15.05 20.60 13.42
CA MET A 1 -14.58 20.63 14.83
C MET A 1 -15.71 20.50 15.84
N ALA A 2 -16.80 21.29 15.80
CA ALA A 2 -17.89 21.19 16.80
C ALA A 2 -18.58 19.81 16.87
N ALA A 3 -18.51 19.00 15.81
CA ALA A 3 -19.05 17.64 15.79
C ALA A 3 -18.20 16.60 16.57
N TYR A 4 -16.95 16.92 16.91
CA TYR A 4 -16.02 16.00 17.60
C TYR A 4 -15.54 16.62 18.92
N PRO A 5 -16.13 16.23 20.06
CA PRO A 5 -15.83 16.85 21.36
C PRO A 5 -14.35 16.81 21.75
N HIS A 6 -13.67 15.69 21.49
CA HIS A 6 -12.26 15.50 21.83
C HIS A 6 -11.32 16.47 21.08
N VAL A 7 -11.65 16.83 19.82
CA VAL A 7 -10.89 17.83 19.07
C VAL A 7 -11.15 19.23 19.62
N ALA A 8 -12.40 19.55 19.96
CA ALA A 8 -12.76 20.86 20.49
C ALA A 8 -12.12 21.10 21.88
N GLU A 9 -12.09 20.08 22.73
CA GLU A 9 -11.41 20.10 24.02
C GLU A 9 -9.91 20.29 23.85
N TRP A 10 -9.26 19.51 22.98
CA TRP A 10 -7.84 19.67 22.66
C TRP A 10 -7.49 21.09 22.21
N VAL A 11 -8.26 21.66 21.27
CA VAL A 11 -8.01 23.03 20.77
C VAL A 11 -8.11 24.06 21.88
N ARG A 12 -9.11 23.94 22.76
CA ARG A 12 -9.30 24.85 23.90
C ARG A 12 -8.14 24.75 24.89
N ASP A 13 -7.76 23.53 25.24
CA ASP A 13 -6.73 23.28 26.25
C ASP A 13 -5.34 23.68 25.71
N PHE A 14 -5.07 23.41 24.43
CA PHE A 14 -3.86 23.86 23.75
C PHE A 14 -3.76 25.39 23.67
N GLU A 15 -4.84 26.08 23.30
CA GLU A 15 -4.90 27.55 23.26
C GLU A 15 -4.66 28.15 24.65
N MET A 16 -5.20 27.53 25.70
CA MET A 16 -4.98 27.95 27.09
C MET A 16 -3.51 27.77 27.53
N GLN A 17 -2.87 26.68 27.10
CA GLN A 17 -1.50 26.35 27.50
C GLN A 17 -0.45 27.14 26.72
N TYR A 18 -0.62 27.30 25.41
CA TYR A 18 0.41 27.84 24.50
C TYR A 18 0.06 29.23 23.95
N GLY A 19 -1.12 29.78 24.26
CA GLY A 19 -1.55 31.11 23.81
C GLY A 19 -1.78 31.23 22.29
N SER A 20 -1.71 30.11 21.55
CA SER A 20 -1.95 30.05 20.12
C SER A 20 -2.98 28.98 19.79
N ARG A 21 -3.93 29.32 18.92
CA ARG A 21 -5.05 28.46 18.58
C ARG A 21 -4.72 27.62 17.32
N PRO A 22 -4.83 26.29 17.39
CA PRO A 22 -4.70 25.45 16.21
C PRO A 22 -5.74 25.78 15.13
N ILE A 23 -5.30 25.76 13.87
CA ILE A 23 -6.13 26.08 12.70
C ILE A 23 -6.50 24.79 11.98
N TYR A 24 -7.79 24.56 11.74
CA TYR A 24 -8.21 23.44 10.90
C TYR A 24 -7.92 23.74 9.43
N TYR A 25 -7.03 22.94 8.83
CA TYR A 25 -6.61 23.06 7.43
C TYR A 25 -7.59 22.37 6.47
N GLY A 26 -8.22 21.27 6.91
CA GLY A 26 -8.99 20.38 6.03
C GLY A 26 -8.13 19.23 5.48
N PRO A 27 -8.48 18.64 4.32
CA PRO A 27 -7.63 17.67 3.64
C PRO A 27 -6.26 18.26 3.33
N LEU A 28 -5.20 17.53 3.69
CA LEU A 28 -3.85 18.06 3.63
C LEU A 28 -3.28 18.00 2.21
N ASP A 29 -2.65 19.09 1.75
CA ASP A 29 -1.97 19.18 0.46
C ASP A 29 -0.47 19.50 0.63
N ARG A 30 0.27 19.55 -0.49
CA ARG A 30 1.72 19.87 -0.47
C ARG A 30 2.03 21.31 -0.06
N ASP A 31 1.05 22.22 -0.13
CA ASP A 31 1.24 23.63 0.22
C ASP A 31 1.10 23.89 1.72
N ALA A 32 0.49 22.98 2.47
CA ALA A 32 0.42 23.02 3.93
C ALA A 32 1.80 23.21 4.58
N LYS A 33 2.88 22.66 3.99
CA LYS A 33 4.26 22.85 4.49
C LYS A 33 4.76 24.29 4.41
N LYS A 34 4.11 25.18 3.66
CA LYS A 34 4.50 26.60 3.54
C LYS A 34 3.85 27.46 4.62
N GLN A 35 2.81 26.97 5.28
CA GLN A 35 2.11 27.73 6.31
C GLN A 35 2.99 27.89 7.55
N ARG A 36 3.11 29.12 8.04
CA ARG A 36 3.86 29.47 9.26
C ARG A 36 3.07 30.47 10.12
N PRO A 37 3.08 30.32 11.47
CA PRO A 37 3.64 29.19 12.23
C PRO A 37 2.90 27.88 11.93
N LEU A 38 3.59 26.75 12.05
CA LEU A 38 3.00 25.45 11.80
C LEU A 38 2.18 25.04 13.03
N ASN A 39 0.86 25.20 12.94
CA ASN A 39 -0.10 24.93 14.03
C ASN A 39 -1.45 24.51 13.41
N LEU A 40 -1.47 23.33 12.79
CA LEU A 40 -2.50 22.89 11.85
C LEU A 40 -3.19 21.61 12.28
N ILE A 41 -4.51 21.55 12.16
CA ILE A 41 -5.30 20.34 12.34
C ILE A 41 -5.82 19.86 10.99
N TYR A 42 -5.64 18.58 10.69
CA TYR A 42 -6.28 17.92 9.55
C TYR A 42 -6.99 16.64 9.99
N VAL A 43 -7.89 16.17 9.15
CA VAL A 43 -8.63 14.92 9.37
C VAL A 43 -7.88 13.78 8.69
N THR A 44 -7.68 12.67 9.39
CA THR A 44 -7.14 11.44 8.80
C THR A 44 -8.32 10.55 8.40
N ARG A 45 -8.99 9.99 9.41
CA ARG A 45 -10.19 9.18 9.27
C ARG A 45 -11.05 9.40 10.49
N GLU A 46 -12.28 9.88 10.30
CA GLU A 46 -13.18 10.14 11.42
C GLU A 46 -13.37 8.89 12.30
N PRO A 47 -13.33 9.02 13.64
CA PRO A 47 -13.25 10.25 14.42
C PRO A 47 -11.82 10.76 14.72
N ILE A 48 -10.79 10.26 14.05
CA ILE A 48 -9.37 10.59 14.29
C ILE A 48 -8.95 11.84 13.50
N PHE A 49 -8.30 12.77 14.21
CA PHE A 49 -7.70 13.97 13.66
C PHE A 49 -6.22 14.04 14.03
N VAL A 50 -5.47 14.89 13.35
CA VAL A 50 -4.05 15.11 13.63
C VAL A 50 -3.82 16.59 13.82
N HIS A 51 -3.07 16.94 14.86
CA HIS A 51 -2.53 18.28 15.05
C HIS A 51 -1.01 18.28 14.81
N ILE A 52 -0.57 19.03 13.79
CA ILE A 52 0.83 19.27 13.47
C ILE A 52 1.25 20.61 14.07
N TYR A 53 2.32 20.57 14.86
CA TYR A 53 2.82 21.74 15.57
C TYR A 53 4.35 21.84 15.50
N GLU A 54 4.87 23.01 15.16
CA GLU A 54 6.29 23.34 15.27
C GLU A 54 6.46 24.34 16.43
N PRO A 55 7.05 23.94 17.57
CA PRO A 55 7.33 24.86 18.65
C PRO A 55 8.24 26.01 18.20
N PRO A 56 8.08 27.23 18.75
CA PRO A 56 9.03 28.32 18.56
C PRO A 56 10.47 27.88 18.82
N ALA A 57 11.43 28.44 18.08
CA ALA A 57 12.84 28.03 18.18
C ALA A 57 13.45 28.20 19.58
N ASP A 58 12.87 29.09 20.39
CA ASP A 58 13.32 29.43 21.73
C ASP A 58 12.72 28.52 22.82
N ASP A 59 11.74 27.68 22.45
CA ASP A 59 11.06 26.73 23.34
C ASP A 59 11.72 25.34 23.32
N ASP A 60 11.43 24.54 24.35
CA ASP A 60 11.87 23.15 24.42
C ASP A 60 11.25 22.33 23.27
N GLY A 61 12.09 21.73 22.43
CA GLY A 61 11.67 21.06 21.18
C GLY A 61 11.69 21.94 19.92
N GLY A 62 12.20 23.18 20.00
CA GLY A 62 12.42 24.05 18.85
C GLY A 62 13.19 23.35 17.71
N GLY A 63 12.63 23.41 16.50
CA GLY A 63 13.17 22.76 15.30
C GLY A 63 12.74 21.31 15.08
N THR A 64 11.86 20.75 15.93
CA THR A 64 11.18 19.47 15.66
C THR A 64 9.71 19.68 15.37
N ILE A 65 9.19 18.97 14.36
CA ILE A 65 7.76 18.99 14.05
C ILE A 65 7.09 17.89 14.86
N LEU A 66 6.13 18.30 15.69
CA LEU A 66 5.34 17.43 16.54
C LEU A 66 4.05 17.02 15.82
N TRP A 67 3.72 15.74 15.96
CA TRP A 67 2.50 15.12 15.46
C TRP A 67 1.69 14.68 16.68
N PHE A 68 0.47 15.19 16.81
CA PHE A 68 -0.45 14.84 17.88
C PHE A 68 -1.67 14.11 17.31
N GLY A 69 -1.80 12.83 17.66
CA GLY A 69 -2.98 12.05 17.32
C GLY A 69 -4.13 12.44 18.24
N LEU A 70 -5.20 12.97 17.64
CA LEU A 70 -6.41 13.37 18.34
C LEU A 70 -7.48 12.31 18.10
N GLU A 71 -7.77 11.54 19.14
CA GLU A 71 -8.81 10.52 19.12
C GLU A 71 -9.64 10.62 20.41
N PRO A 72 -10.83 9.99 20.46
CA PRO A 72 -11.57 9.87 21.70
C PRO A 72 -10.75 9.17 22.80
N GLN A 73 -10.51 9.86 23.91
CA GLN A 73 -9.82 9.33 25.09
C GLN A 73 -10.81 9.07 26.23
N LEU A 74 -10.52 8.06 27.05
CA LEU A 74 -11.30 7.77 28.25
C LEU A 74 -10.75 8.54 29.46
N THR A 75 -11.63 8.99 30.34
CA THR A 75 -11.25 9.50 31.66
C THR A 75 -10.83 8.35 32.59
N GLU A 76 -10.19 8.65 33.73
CA GLU A 76 -9.84 7.60 34.72
C GLU A 76 -11.07 6.84 35.24
N GLU A 77 -12.21 7.51 35.37
CA GLU A 77 -13.48 6.89 35.74
C GLU A 77 -13.99 5.96 34.64
N GLU A 78 -13.96 6.42 33.38
CA GLU A 78 -14.38 5.63 32.22
C GLU A 78 -13.46 4.43 31.98
N GLU A 79 -12.18 4.52 32.34
CA GLU A 79 -11.22 3.41 32.27
C GLU A 79 -11.58 2.26 33.23
N ASN A 80 -12.16 2.59 34.39
CA ASN A 80 -12.71 1.58 35.30
C ASN A 80 -13.90 0.87 34.66
N ILE A 81 -14.82 1.63 34.07
CA ILE A 81 -15.99 1.11 33.35
C ILE A 81 -15.53 0.23 32.18
N ARG A 82 -14.50 0.64 31.43
CA ARG A 82 -13.93 -0.14 30.32
C ARG A 82 -13.40 -1.48 30.81
N ARG A 83 -12.69 -1.52 31.95
CA ARG A 83 -12.16 -2.78 32.51
C ARG A 83 -13.27 -3.77 32.84
N GLU A 84 -14.31 -3.31 33.53
CA GLU A 84 -15.47 -4.13 33.91
C GLU A 84 -16.26 -4.59 32.69
N LEU A 85 -16.43 -3.71 31.70
CA LEU A 85 -17.05 -4.04 30.42
C LEU A 85 -16.27 -5.13 29.69
N VAL A 86 -14.96 -4.97 29.51
CA VAL A 86 -14.12 -5.95 28.82
C VAL A 86 -14.12 -7.30 29.53
N GLU A 87 -14.08 -7.33 30.86
CA GLU A 87 -14.20 -8.58 31.63
C GLU A 87 -15.55 -9.27 31.36
N THR A 88 -16.63 -8.52 31.37
CA THR A 88 -17.97 -9.03 31.05
C THR A 88 -18.04 -9.54 29.61
N LEU A 89 -17.47 -8.81 28.64
CA LEU A 89 -17.41 -9.24 27.24
C LEU A 89 -16.62 -10.55 27.08
N LEU A 90 -15.51 -10.72 27.80
CA LEU A 90 -14.70 -11.95 27.78
C LEU A 90 -15.43 -13.15 28.40
N GLN A 91 -16.18 -12.95 29.48
CA GLN A 91 -17.00 -14.00 30.10
C GLN A 91 -18.10 -14.50 29.16
N GLU A 92 -18.65 -13.60 28.34
CA GLU A 92 -19.76 -13.88 27.43
C GLU A 92 -19.28 -14.30 26.03
N ALA A 93 -18.01 -14.11 25.70
CA ALA A 93 -17.42 -14.50 24.41
C ALA A 93 -17.71 -15.95 23.99
N PRO A 94 -17.74 -16.97 24.89
CA PRO A 94 -18.06 -18.35 24.50
C PRO A 94 -19.49 -18.56 23.99
N THR A 95 -20.43 -17.67 24.33
CA THR A 95 -21.84 -17.73 23.89
C THR A 95 -22.12 -16.85 22.68
N ALA A 96 -21.14 -16.05 22.25
CA ALA A 96 -21.26 -15.16 21.10
C ALA A 96 -21.32 -15.97 19.78
N PRO A 97 -21.98 -15.44 18.74
CA PRO A 97 -21.95 -16.06 17.41
C PRO A 97 -20.51 -16.20 16.91
N SER A 98 -20.23 -17.29 16.18
CA SER A 98 -18.97 -17.40 15.44
C SER A 98 -18.91 -16.35 14.33
N PHE A 99 -17.73 -15.76 14.12
CA PHE A 99 -17.47 -14.80 13.06
C PHE A 99 -16.39 -15.33 12.11
N THR A 100 -16.38 -14.81 10.89
CA THR A 100 -15.39 -15.14 9.86
C THR A 100 -14.64 -13.93 9.33
N THR A 101 -15.16 -12.73 9.59
CA THR A 101 -14.57 -11.45 9.16
C THR A 101 -14.50 -10.45 10.31
N ASP A 102 -13.57 -9.49 10.22
CA ASP A 102 -13.42 -8.41 11.21
C ASP A 102 -14.68 -7.55 11.31
N ASN A 103 -15.38 -7.30 10.19
CA ASN A 103 -16.64 -6.54 10.19
C ASN A 103 -17.76 -7.28 10.93
N GLU A 104 -17.86 -8.60 10.79
CA GLU A 104 -18.80 -9.39 11.60
C GLU A 104 -18.45 -9.30 13.08
N PHE A 105 -17.15 -9.34 13.41
CA PHE A 105 -16.69 -9.23 14.78
C PHE A 105 -16.94 -7.84 15.39
N GLU A 106 -16.70 -6.75 14.64
CA GLU A 106 -17.04 -5.38 15.07
C GLU A 106 -18.52 -5.25 15.39
N ASN A 107 -19.39 -5.78 14.51
CA ASN A 107 -20.84 -5.74 14.72
C ASN A 107 -21.29 -6.53 15.97
N ILE A 108 -20.71 -7.72 16.20
CA ILE A 108 -21.00 -8.52 17.39
C ILE A 108 -20.55 -7.76 18.65
N LEU A 109 -19.34 -7.21 18.64
CA LEU A 109 -18.79 -6.47 19.77
C LEU A 109 -19.64 -5.23 20.08
N GLN A 110 -20.06 -4.49 19.05
CA GLN A 110 -20.95 -3.34 19.21
C GLN A 110 -22.29 -3.73 19.83
N GLN A 111 -22.92 -4.83 19.37
CA GLN A 111 -24.15 -5.34 19.98
C GLN A 111 -23.97 -5.78 21.43
N MET A 112 -22.82 -6.37 21.76
CA MET A 112 -22.52 -6.76 23.14
C MET A 112 -22.32 -5.53 24.03
N ILE A 113 -21.61 -4.50 23.56
CA ILE A 113 -21.44 -3.24 24.27
C ILE A 113 -22.81 -2.59 24.53
N GLU A 114 -23.68 -2.53 23.52
CA GLU A 114 -25.05 -2.02 23.67
C GLU A 114 -25.89 -2.85 24.65
N ARG A 115 -25.71 -4.17 24.70
CA ARG A 115 -26.43 -5.06 25.62
C ARG A 115 -26.00 -4.87 27.08
N TYR A 116 -24.72 -4.62 27.31
CA TYR A 116 -24.13 -4.52 28.66
C TYR A 116 -23.94 -3.08 29.14
N THR A 117 -24.42 -2.10 28.38
CA THR A 117 -24.47 -0.69 28.79
C THR A 117 -25.90 -0.16 28.76
N VAL A 118 -26.30 0.56 29.81
CA VAL A 118 -27.63 1.18 29.93
C VAL A 118 -27.44 2.69 29.98
N LEU A 119 -28.26 3.42 29.22
CA LEU A 119 -28.16 4.87 29.20
C LEU A 119 -28.75 5.50 30.47
N ASP A 120 -28.08 6.50 31.05
CA ASP A 120 -28.58 7.22 32.25
C ASP A 120 -30.02 7.75 32.07
N SER A 121 -30.36 8.16 30.84
CA SER A 121 -31.71 8.60 30.48
C SER A 121 -32.79 7.52 30.59
N GLU A 122 -32.41 6.25 30.44
CA GLU A 122 -33.29 5.08 30.52
C GLU A 122 -33.43 4.59 31.96
N VAL A 123 -32.38 4.75 32.78
CA VAL A 123 -32.40 4.41 34.22
C VAL A 123 -33.49 5.21 34.95
N ASN A 124 -33.64 6.51 34.63
CA ASN A 124 -34.70 7.35 35.22
C ASN A 124 -36.13 6.86 34.91
N ASN A 125 -36.33 6.13 33.80
CA ASN A 125 -37.61 5.50 33.47
C ASN A 125 -37.78 4.10 34.10
N LEU A 126 -36.68 3.37 34.30
CA LEU A 126 -36.65 2.03 34.90
C LEU A 126 -36.83 2.04 36.43
N VAL A 127 -36.30 3.06 37.12
CA VAL A 127 -36.43 3.22 38.59
C VAL A 127 -37.90 3.33 39.03
N ARG A 128 -38.81 3.81 38.16
CA ARG A 128 -40.26 3.84 38.44
C ARG A 128 -40.97 2.48 38.29
N ARG A 129 -40.37 1.48 37.64
CA ARG A 129 -41.04 0.21 37.32
C ARG A 129 -40.42 -1.05 37.95
N GLN A 130 -39.15 -1.05 38.34
CA GLN A 130 -38.41 -2.32 38.56
C GLN A 130 -37.73 -2.55 39.91
N GLY A 131 -37.75 -1.60 40.85
CA GLY A 131 -36.99 -1.69 42.12
C GLY A 131 -37.41 -2.77 43.14
N ARG A 132 -38.20 -3.79 42.77
CA ARG A 132 -38.63 -4.85 43.71
C ARG A 132 -38.54 -6.28 43.18
N LEU A 133 -38.40 -6.49 41.87
CA LEU A 133 -38.48 -7.83 41.30
C LEU A 133 -37.10 -8.45 41.01
N TRP A 134 -36.10 -7.63 40.64
CA TRP A 134 -34.76 -8.12 40.28
C TRP A 134 -33.87 -8.46 41.49
N GLU A 135 -33.96 -7.70 42.59
CA GLU A 135 -33.33 -8.06 43.88
C GLU A 135 -33.81 -9.43 44.43
N LEU A 136 -35.02 -9.85 44.05
CA LEU A 136 -35.63 -11.10 44.50
C LEU A 136 -35.17 -12.34 43.72
N VAL A 137 -34.53 -12.16 42.56
CA VAL A 137 -34.15 -13.25 41.64
C VAL A 137 -32.64 -13.56 41.69
N GLY A 138 -31.83 -12.80 42.43
CA GLY A 138 -30.41 -13.12 42.66
C GLY A 138 -29.55 -13.14 41.39
N MET A 139 -29.99 -12.44 40.34
CA MET A 139 -29.19 -12.20 39.14
C MET A 139 -28.50 -10.84 39.31
N ASP A 140 -27.18 -10.83 39.46
CA ASP A 140 -26.39 -9.61 39.37
C ASP A 140 -26.64 -9.00 37.98
N ASP A 141 -27.28 -7.83 37.95
CA ASP A 141 -27.45 -7.06 36.72
C ASP A 141 -26.07 -6.52 36.32
N LYS A 142 -25.32 -7.26 35.50
CA LYS A 142 -23.97 -6.92 35.02
C LYS A 142 -23.95 -5.71 34.06
N ARG A 143 -25.03 -4.93 33.99
CA ARG A 143 -25.17 -3.80 33.07
C ARG A 143 -24.59 -2.54 33.69
N LEU A 144 -23.75 -1.85 32.92
CA LEU A 144 -23.07 -0.63 33.33
C LEU A 144 -23.86 0.60 32.91
N THR A 145 -24.14 1.50 33.84
CA THR A 145 -24.82 2.77 33.55
C THR A 145 -23.84 3.78 32.98
N VAL A 146 -24.15 4.33 31.80
CA VAL A 146 -23.29 5.27 31.08
C VAL A 146 -24.12 6.33 30.36
N SER A 147 -23.55 7.50 30.13
CA SER A 147 -24.11 8.49 29.20
C SER A 147 -23.90 8.07 27.74
N THR A 148 -24.62 8.71 26.81
CA THR A 148 -24.47 8.44 25.37
C THR A 148 -23.05 8.72 24.88
N ALA A 149 -22.45 9.84 25.29
CA ALA A 149 -21.08 10.18 24.92
C ALA A 149 -20.05 9.21 25.53
N GLN A 150 -20.26 8.75 26.78
CA GLN A 150 -19.44 7.72 27.40
C GLN A 150 -19.49 6.41 26.61
N ARG A 151 -20.69 5.97 26.22
CA ARG A 151 -20.87 4.74 25.45
C ARG A 151 -20.16 4.80 24.10
N GLU A 152 -20.28 5.93 23.39
CA GLU A 152 -19.58 6.14 22.11
C GLU A 152 -18.05 6.07 22.26
N ARG A 153 -17.49 6.74 23.28
CA ARG A 153 -16.05 6.66 23.59
C ARG A 153 -15.61 5.25 23.95
N LEU A 154 -16.35 4.58 24.85
CA LEU A 154 -16.08 3.20 25.24
C LEU A 154 -16.11 2.26 24.02
N SER A 155 -17.12 2.41 23.16
CA SER A 155 -17.25 1.62 21.94
C SER A 155 -16.04 1.81 21.03
N TYR A 156 -15.64 3.06 20.79
CA TYR A 156 -14.46 3.36 19.97
C TYR A 156 -13.20 2.71 20.55
N VAL A 157 -12.90 2.93 21.84
CA VAL A 157 -11.66 2.42 22.47
C VAL A 157 -11.64 0.90 22.55
N VAL A 158 -12.76 0.25 22.89
CA VAL A 158 -12.85 -1.21 22.98
C VAL A 158 -12.67 -1.86 21.59
N ILE A 159 -13.33 -1.33 20.55
CA ILE A 159 -13.14 -1.83 19.17
C ILE A 159 -11.70 -1.59 18.70
N ARG A 160 -11.15 -0.40 18.94
CA ARG A 160 -9.77 -0.05 18.59
C ARG A 160 -8.77 -1.03 19.20
N ASP A 161 -8.92 -1.36 20.47
CA ASP A 161 -7.96 -2.19 21.21
C ASP A 161 -8.12 -3.68 20.95
N LEU A 162 -9.36 -4.18 20.76
CA LEU A 162 -9.62 -5.62 20.59
C LEU A 162 -9.56 -6.08 19.13
N ILE A 163 -9.96 -5.22 18.18
CA ILE A 163 -10.10 -5.61 16.76
C ILE A 163 -9.04 -4.91 15.90
N ARG A 164 -8.83 -3.60 16.10
CA ARG A 164 -7.96 -2.81 15.23
C ARG A 164 -6.50 -2.83 15.73
N ASN A 165 -5.77 -1.72 15.61
CA ASN A 165 -4.35 -1.66 15.93
C ASN A 165 -4.06 -1.01 17.30
N GLY A 166 -5.04 -0.97 18.21
CA GLY A 166 -4.87 -0.46 19.56
C GLY A 166 -4.19 0.93 19.60
N PRO A 167 -3.12 1.11 20.39
CA PRO A 167 -2.43 2.41 20.50
C PRO A 167 -1.82 2.95 19.20
N LEU A 168 -1.60 2.10 18.20
CA LEU A 168 -1.05 2.54 16.91
C LEU A 168 -2.13 2.89 15.88
N GLU A 169 -3.42 2.72 16.21
CA GLU A 169 -4.52 3.00 15.30
C GLU A 169 -4.48 4.43 14.72
N PRO A 170 -4.20 5.49 15.51
CA PRO A 170 -4.12 6.84 14.95
C PRO A 170 -3.01 7.00 13.91
N LEU A 171 -1.86 6.35 14.12
CA LEU A 171 -0.72 6.40 13.20
C LEU A 171 -1.00 5.59 11.93
N LEU A 172 -1.58 4.40 12.09
CA LEU A 172 -1.90 3.53 10.96
C LEU A 172 -3.10 4.05 10.14
N SER A 173 -4.00 4.82 10.74
CA SER A 173 -5.09 5.49 10.03
C SER A 173 -4.64 6.74 9.27
N ASP A 174 -3.47 7.30 9.56
CA ASP A 174 -2.98 8.51 8.91
C ASP A 174 -2.28 8.19 7.58
N GLU A 175 -2.99 8.35 6.47
CA GLU A 175 -2.47 8.15 5.11
C GLU A 175 -1.31 9.09 4.72
N MET A 176 -1.07 10.17 5.48
CA MET A 176 0.03 11.10 5.21
C MET A 176 1.37 10.59 5.76
N LEU A 177 1.37 9.49 6.54
CA LEU A 177 2.58 8.82 7.01
C LEU A 177 3.06 7.76 6.00
N GLU A 178 4.38 7.61 5.86
CA GLU A 178 5.02 6.62 4.98
C GLU A 178 5.74 5.54 5.79
N ASP A 179 6.59 5.94 6.74
CA ASP A 179 7.30 5.04 7.64
C ASP A 179 7.07 5.46 9.11
N ILE A 180 6.94 4.48 10.01
CA ILE A 180 6.73 4.65 11.45
C ILE A 180 7.83 3.89 12.17
N HIS A 181 8.60 4.59 13.01
CA HIS A 181 9.77 4.08 13.71
C HIS A 181 9.59 4.15 15.22
N SER A 182 9.59 3.00 15.89
CA SER A 182 9.56 2.91 17.35
C SER A 182 10.82 2.23 17.85
N VAL A 183 11.61 2.95 18.64
CA VAL A 183 12.89 2.45 19.19
C VAL A 183 12.80 2.39 20.72
N GLY A 184 12.47 1.23 21.27
CA GLY A 184 12.32 1.04 22.70
C GLY A 184 11.17 1.89 23.26
N LEU A 185 11.45 2.58 24.38
CA LEU A 185 10.51 3.48 25.06
C LEU A 185 10.61 4.94 24.61
N LYS A 186 11.38 5.23 23.55
CA LYS A 186 11.45 6.58 22.98
C LYS A 186 10.13 6.96 22.33
N HIS A 187 10.00 8.24 21.99
CA HIS A 187 8.91 8.70 21.14
C HIS A 187 8.97 8.01 19.78
N ILE A 188 7.79 7.80 19.19
CA ILE A 188 7.68 7.26 17.85
C ILE A 188 8.00 8.39 16.87
N HIS A 189 8.93 8.12 15.95
CA HIS A 189 9.31 9.02 14.86
C HIS A 189 8.72 8.52 13.55
N MET A 190 8.29 9.41 12.67
CA MET A 190 7.57 9.03 11.45
C MET A 190 7.99 9.90 10.28
N ASP A 191 8.09 9.30 9.10
CA ASP A 191 8.23 10.04 7.85
C ASP A 191 6.84 10.42 7.33
N HIS A 192 6.60 11.73 7.20
CA HIS A 192 5.35 12.31 6.76
C HIS A 192 5.50 12.94 5.36
N LYS A 193 4.60 12.61 4.42
CA LYS A 193 4.64 13.02 3.00
C LYS A 193 4.87 14.52 2.76
N VAL A 194 4.28 15.36 3.61
CA VAL A 194 4.34 16.83 3.50
C VAL A 194 5.40 17.48 4.40
N PHE A 195 5.58 16.98 5.64
CA PHE A 195 6.39 17.64 6.66
C PHE A 195 7.76 16.99 6.90
N GLY A 196 8.06 15.85 6.27
CA GLY A 196 9.28 15.08 6.51
C GLY A 196 9.21 14.35 7.86
N MET A 197 10.34 14.28 8.56
CA MET A 197 10.43 13.58 9.85
C MET A 197 9.64 14.33 10.94
N VAL A 198 8.67 13.66 11.54
CA VAL A 198 7.82 14.18 12.64
C VAL A 198 7.91 13.27 13.87
N THR A 199 7.63 13.83 15.05
CA THR A 199 7.64 13.08 16.33
C THR A 199 6.25 12.99 16.95
N SER A 200 5.80 11.79 17.24
CA SER A 200 4.48 11.52 17.83
C SER A 200 4.42 11.82 19.33
N ASN A 201 3.25 12.24 19.81
CA ASN A 201 2.91 12.21 21.23
C ASN A 201 2.74 10.77 21.78
N ILE A 202 2.52 9.79 20.90
CA ILE A 202 2.36 8.38 21.26
C ILE A 202 3.74 7.79 21.60
N ARG A 203 3.82 7.13 22.77
CA ARG A 203 5.00 6.36 23.19
C ARG A 203 4.62 5.24 24.14
N PHE A 204 5.39 4.16 24.12
CA PHE A 204 5.30 3.13 25.15
C PHE A 204 6.10 3.57 26.38
N ARG A 205 5.46 3.55 27.55
CA ARG A 205 6.08 3.98 28.82
C ARG A 205 6.72 2.82 29.60
N GLU A 206 6.29 1.59 29.32
CA GLU A 206 6.72 0.38 30.02
C GLU A 206 7.17 -0.66 29.00
N ARG A 207 8.27 -1.36 29.31
CA ARG A 207 8.85 -2.38 28.41
C ARG A 207 7.93 -3.59 28.27
N GLU A 208 7.32 -4.00 29.37
CA GLU A 208 6.43 -5.14 29.45
C GLU A 208 5.15 -4.91 28.63
N LEU A 209 4.66 -3.67 28.57
CA LEU A 209 3.54 -3.30 27.71
C LEU A 209 3.92 -3.39 26.23
N LEU A 210 5.06 -2.81 25.84
CA LEU A 210 5.55 -2.89 24.47
C LEU A 210 5.79 -4.34 24.03
N ALA A 211 6.43 -5.15 24.89
CA ALA A 211 6.69 -6.56 24.62
C ALA A 211 5.39 -7.35 24.44
N ARG A 212 4.40 -7.17 25.32
CA ARG A 212 3.08 -7.83 25.18
C ARG A 212 2.38 -7.41 23.89
N TYR A 213 2.42 -6.13 23.57
CA TYR A 213 1.82 -5.59 22.35
C TYR A 213 2.45 -6.19 21.09
N LEU A 214 3.78 -6.19 21.00
CA LEU A 214 4.50 -6.78 19.86
C LEU A 214 4.29 -8.29 19.73
N ARG A 215 4.16 -9.00 20.86
CA ARG A 215 3.83 -10.43 20.85
C ARG A 215 2.44 -10.68 20.28
N ALA A 216 1.42 -10.00 20.79
CA ALA A 216 0.05 -10.12 20.29
C ALA A 216 -0.07 -9.73 18.80
N MET A 217 0.62 -8.66 18.40
CA MET A 217 0.69 -8.24 17.00
C MET A 217 1.35 -9.30 16.12
N SER A 218 2.48 -9.87 16.55
CA SER A 218 3.20 -10.92 15.81
C SER A 218 2.38 -12.21 15.64
N GLU A 219 1.54 -12.55 16.62
CA GLU A 219 0.62 -13.68 16.55
C GLU A 219 -0.48 -13.44 15.51
N ARG A 220 -1.05 -12.23 15.48
CA ARG A 220 -2.04 -11.82 14.46
C ARG A 220 -1.47 -11.84 13.04
N ILE A 221 -0.20 -11.46 12.89
CA ILE A 221 0.54 -11.56 11.61
C ILE A 221 0.80 -13.02 11.21
N GLY A 222 0.66 -13.98 12.14
CA GLY A 222 0.97 -15.39 11.93
C GLY A 222 2.46 -15.73 12.03
N ARG A 223 3.28 -14.80 12.55
CA ARG A 223 4.73 -14.95 12.71
C ARG A 223 5.14 -14.58 14.14
N PRO A 224 4.86 -15.43 15.15
CA PRO A 224 5.04 -15.09 16.55
C PRO A 224 6.51 -14.83 16.91
N VAL A 225 6.79 -13.71 17.59
CA VAL A 225 8.11 -13.37 18.13
C VAL A 225 8.41 -14.13 19.43
N SER A 226 9.69 -14.41 19.65
CA SER A 226 10.20 -14.96 20.91
C SER A 226 11.68 -14.59 21.06
N ASP A 227 12.26 -14.76 22.25
CA ASP A 227 13.68 -14.48 22.45
C ASP A 227 14.59 -15.34 21.55
N ASN A 228 14.15 -16.56 21.20
CA ASN A 228 14.86 -17.43 20.26
C ASN A 228 14.71 -17.04 18.78
N LYS A 229 13.66 -16.29 18.42
CA LYS A 229 13.45 -15.73 17.06
C LYS A 229 13.07 -14.25 17.24
N PRO A 230 14.05 -13.40 17.60
CA PRO A 230 13.78 -12.04 18.05
C PRO A 230 13.53 -11.08 16.89
N ILE A 231 13.91 -11.44 15.67
CA ILE A 231 13.72 -10.62 14.47
C ILE A 231 12.66 -11.27 13.61
N ILE A 232 11.59 -10.53 13.29
CA ILE A 232 10.59 -10.96 12.33
C ILE A 232 10.27 -9.84 11.33
N ASP A 233 9.93 -10.26 10.12
CA ASP A 233 9.28 -9.43 9.11
C ASP A 233 7.89 -9.97 8.86
N GLY A 234 6.92 -9.07 8.70
CA GLY A 234 5.51 -9.39 8.64
C GLY A 234 4.70 -8.36 7.86
N VAL A 235 3.40 -8.65 7.76
CA VAL A 235 2.43 -7.81 7.03
C VAL A 235 1.23 -7.63 7.93
N LEU A 236 0.86 -6.37 8.15
CA LEU A 236 -0.32 -5.98 8.91
C LEU A 236 -1.60 -6.16 8.07
N LEU A 237 -2.76 -6.05 8.72
CA LEU A 237 -4.07 -6.27 8.07
C LEU A 237 -4.34 -5.26 6.94
N ASP A 238 -3.82 -4.04 7.07
CA ASP A 238 -3.90 -2.97 6.06
C ASP A 238 -2.91 -3.17 4.89
N GLY A 239 -2.09 -4.24 4.92
CA GLY A 239 -1.04 -4.51 3.95
C GLY A 239 0.30 -3.86 4.27
N SER A 240 0.38 -3.03 5.32
CA SER A 240 1.61 -2.37 5.73
C SER A 240 2.66 -3.39 6.17
N ARG A 241 3.93 -3.12 5.86
CA ARG A 241 5.05 -4.00 6.25
C ARG A 241 5.47 -3.66 7.65
N ILE A 242 5.75 -4.66 8.46
CA ILE A 242 6.30 -4.45 9.79
C ILE A 242 7.54 -5.32 10.00
N ASN A 243 8.60 -4.68 10.49
CA ASN A 243 9.77 -5.35 11.05
C ASN A 243 9.72 -5.20 12.57
N ILE A 244 9.89 -6.30 13.31
CA ILE A 244 9.94 -6.30 14.77
C ILE A 244 11.27 -6.86 15.22
N ILE A 245 11.93 -6.17 16.15
CA ILE A 245 13.11 -6.63 16.87
C ILE A 245 12.73 -6.70 18.36
N PHE A 246 12.47 -7.91 18.84
CA PHE A 246 11.79 -8.16 20.11
C PHE A 246 12.73 -8.22 21.32
N SER A 247 13.89 -8.87 21.19
CA SER A 247 14.70 -9.22 22.36
C SER A 247 15.71 -8.13 22.75
N ASP A 248 15.92 -7.97 24.06
CA ASP A 248 16.83 -7.01 24.67
C ASP A 248 18.32 -7.31 24.39
N ASP A 249 18.65 -8.57 24.08
CA ASP A 249 20.02 -8.97 23.69
C ASP A 249 20.37 -8.58 22.25
N VAL A 250 19.36 -8.35 21.39
CA VAL A 250 19.53 -7.85 20.03
C VAL A 250 19.31 -6.33 19.97
N SER A 251 18.32 -5.81 20.71
CA SER A 251 17.99 -4.39 20.76
C SER A 251 18.25 -3.80 22.14
N MET A 252 19.43 -3.21 22.32
CA MET A 252 19.91 -2.64 23.59
C MET A 252 18.96 -1.60 24.23
N LEU A 253 18.13 -0.93 23.43
CA LEU A 253 17.18 0.08 23.89
C LEU A 253 15.81 -0.50 24.27
N GLY A 254 15.67 -1.83 24.22
CA GLY A 254 14.41 -2.56 24.38
C GLY A 254 13.79 -2.95 23.03
N PRO A 255 12.63 -3.62 23.04
CA PRO A 255 11.95 -4.02 21.82
C PRO A 255 11.69 -2.83 20.89
N SER A 256 11.77 -3.06 19.58
CA SER A 256 11.57 -2.01 18.57
C SER A 256 10.80 -2.54 17.38
N PHE A 257 10.21 -1.64 16.62
CA PHE A 257 9.54 -1.98 15.37
C PHE A 257 9.64 -0.83 14.36
N THR A 258 9.60 -1.20 13.08
CA THR A 258 9.45 -0.26 11.97
C THR A 258 8.29 -0.72 11.11
N ILE A 259 7.34 0.18 10.86
CA ILE A 259 6.22 -0.08 9.94
C ILE A 259 6.43 0.79 8.71
N ARG A 260 6.41 0.17 7.53
CA ARG A 260 6.30 0.87 6.26
C ARG A 260 4.86 0.77 5.78
N LYS A 261 4.15 1.90 5.74
CA LYS A 261 2.75 1.93 5.37
C LYS A 261 2.57 1.46 3.92
N PHE A 262 1.54 0.65 3.71
CA PHE A 262 1.06 0.36 2.37
C PHE A 262 0.39 1.63 1.85
N ALA A 263 0.91 2.22 0.78
CA ALA A 263 0.26 3.38 0.17
C ALA A 263 -1.18 2.98 -0.19
N GLU A 264 -2.19 3.77 0.19
CA GLU A 264 -3.59 3.46 -0.10
C GLU A 264 -3.91 3.74 -1.58
N GLU A 265 -3.51 4.91 -2.08
CA GLU A 265 -3.66 5.27 -3.48
C GLU A 265 -2.65 4.55 -4.40
N THR A 266 -3.12 4.05 -5.54
CA THR A 266 -2.25 3.45 -6.56
C THR A 266 -1.85 4.52 -7.56
N ILE A 267 -0.55 4.66 -7.85
CA ILE A 267 -0.12 5.62 -8.86
C ILE A 267 -0.52 5.13 -10.26
N SER A 268 -1.18 5.98 -11.04
CA SER A 268 -1.59 5.69 -12.41
C SER A 268 -0.49 5.97 -13.42
N VAL A 269 -0.56 5.35 -14.60
CA VAL A 269 0.36 5.63 -15.71
C VAL A 269 0.29 7.10 -16.14
N ILE A 270 -0.87 7.75 -16.00
CA ILE A 270 -1.04 9.16 -16.34
C ILE A 270 -0.29 10.06 -15.35
N GLN A 271 -0.28 9.73 -14.05
CA GLN A 271 0.56 10.42 -13.07
C GLN A 271 2.05 10.26 -13.39
N LEU A 272 2.50 9.05 -13.76
CA LEU A 272 3.89 8.82 -14.18
C LEU A 272 4.29 9.69 -15.38
N ILE A 273 3.38 9.88 -16.33
CA ILE A 273 3.61 10.76 -17.49
C ILE A 273 3.68 12.23 -17.06
N LYS A 274 2.77 12.69 -16.20
CA LYS A 274 2.79 14.08 -15.70
C LYS A 274 4.04 14.39 -14.88
N TRP A 275 4.60 13.41 -14.16
CA TRP A 275 5.86 13.57 -13.44
C TRP A 275 7.10 13.49 -14.34
N GLY A 276 6.91 13.21 -15.64
CA GLY A 276 7.98 12.97 -16.58
C GLY A 276 8.74 11.68 -16.32
N THR A 277 8.19 10.73 -15.54
CA THR A 277 8.83 9.42 -15.32
C THR A 277 8.87 8.57 -16.58
N MET A 278 7.86 8.71 -17.44
CA MET A 278 7.80 8.08 -18.76
C MET A 278 7.07 8.98 -19.76
N SER A 279 7.26 8.76 -21.05
CA SER A 279 6.48 9.43 -22.10
C SER A 279 5.20 8.67 -22.47
N ALA A 280 4.24 9.37 -23.06
CA ALA A 280 3.04 8.74 -23.62
C ALA A 280 3.37 7.68 -24.70
N GLN A 281 4.46 7.88 -25.46
CA GLN A 281 4.94 6.90 -26.44
C GLN A 281 5.46 5.61 -25.78
N GLN A 282 6.21 5.72 -24.68
CA GLN A 282 6.63 4.56 -23.89
C GLN A 282 5.41 3.81 -23.34
N ALA A 283 4.45 4.55 -22.78
CA ALA A 283 3.21 3.97 -22.24
C ALA A 283 2.39 3.25 -23.33
N ALA A 284 2.25 3.84 -24.52
CA ALA A 284 1.57 3.21 -25.66
C ALA A 284 2.29 1.95 -26.17
N TYR A 285 3.62 1.96 -26.22
CA TYR A 285 4.42 0.79 -26.56
C TYR A 285 4.21 -0.34 -25.54
N ILE A 286 4.25 -0.03 -24.24
CA ILE A 286 4.00 -1.00 -23.16
C ILE A 286 2.56 -1.52 -23.25
N TRP A 287 1.59 -0.65 -23.54
CA TRP A 287 0.19 -1.04 -23.70
C TRP A 287 0.04 -2.11 -24.77
N ILE A 288 0.56 -1.87 -25.98
CA ILE A 288 0.52 -2.87 -27.07
C ILE A 288 1.22 -4.17 -26.63
N CYS A 289 2.42 -4.07 -26.04
CA CYS A 289 3.13 -5.26 -25.58
C CYS A 289 2.33 -6.10 -24.57
N LEU A 290 1.69 -5.46 -23.58
CA LEU A 290 0.93 -6.16 -22.55
C LEU A 290 -0.40 -6.73 -23.05
N GLU A 291 -1.09 -6.02 -23.93
CA GLU A 291 -2.32 -6.51 -24.57
C GLU A 291 -2.05 -7.85 -25.30
N TYR A 292 -0.93 -7.94 -26.01
CA TYR A 292 -0.53 -9.11 -26.78
C TYR A 292 0.30 -10.15 -25.99
N GLY A 293 0.33 -10.06 -24.66
CA GLY A 293 0.91 -11.12 -23.82
C GLY A 293 2.43 -11.14 -23.76
N MET A 294 3.10 -10.01 -24.00
CA MET A 294 4.56 -9.94 -23.84
C MET A 294 4.93 -9.91 -22.35
N SER A 295 5.96 -10.68 -22.00
CA SER A 295 6.55 -10.70 -20.66
C SER A 295 7.52 -9.54 -20.46
N VAL A 296 7.47 -8.91 -19.29
CA VAL A 296 8.26 -7.72 -18.97
C VAL A 296 8.90 -7.82 -17.58
N LEU A 297 10.14 -7.33 -17.47
CA LEU A 297 10.78 -7.06 -16.19
C LEU A 297 10.94 -5.55 -15.99
N VAL A 298 10.46 -5.04 -14.87
CA VAL A 298 10.67 -3.65 -14.44
C VAL A 298 11.89 -3.63 -13.51
N SER A 299 12.96 -2.99 -13.95
CA SER A 299 14.27 -3.07 -13.34
C SER A 299 14.81 -1.71 -12.89
N GLY A 300 15.61 -1.73 -11.84
CA GLY A 300 16.19 -0.52 -11.24
C GLY A 300 16.68 -0.75 -9.82
N GLU A 301 17.34 0.26 -9.27
CA GLU A 301 17.87 0.19 -7.90
C GLU A 301 16.77 0.21 -6.83
N THR A 302 17.14 -0.02 -5.58
CA THR A 302 16.23 0.14 -4.44
C THR A 302 15.63 1.55 -4.43
N ALA A 303 14.34 1.66 -4.09
CA ALA A 303 13.58 2.93 -4.07
C ALA A 303 13.44 3.66 -5.43
N SER A 304 13.86 3.05 -6.55
CA SER A 304 13.70 3.66 -7.88
C SER A 304 12.26 3.75 -8.37
N GLY A 305 11.31 3.06 -7.72
CA GLY A 305 9.89 3.08 -8.06
C GLY A 305 9.44 1.93 -8.97
N LYS A 306 10.18 0.81 -9.01
CA LYS A 306 9.85 -0.38 -9.84
C LYS A 306 8.43 -0.88 -9.61
N THR A 307 8.04 -1.14 -8.36
CA THR A 307 6.71 -1.67 -8.06
C THR A 307 5.61 -0.66 -8.38
N THR A 308 5.89 0.64 -8.25
CA THR A 308 4.99 1.72 -8.67
C THR A 308 4.73 1.66 -10.17
N THR A 309 5.78 1.57 -10.99
CA THR A 309 5.66 1.43 -12.44
C THR A 309 5.00 0.12 -12.83
N LEU A 310 5.32 -0.99 -12.16
CA LEU A 310 4.65 -2.28 -12.35
C LEU A 310 3.14 -2.15 -12.14
N ASN A 311 2.69 -1.56 -11.03
CA ASN A 311 1.27 -1.38 -10.73
C ASN A 311 0.58 -0.44 -11.74
N ALA A 312 1.26 0.63 -12.15
CA ALA A 312 0.74 1.65 -13.05
C ALA A 312 0.45 1.10 -14.47
N ILE A 313 1.20 0.09 -14.93
CA ILE A 313 1.02 -0.49 -16.27
C ILE A 313 0.02 -1.66 -16.32
N LEU A 314 -0.41 -2.20 -15.17
CA LEU A 314 -1.38 -3.31 -15.12
C LEU A 314 -2.73 -3.00 -15.79
N PRO A 315 -3.28 -1.77 -15.75
CA PRO A 315 -4.50 -1.42 -16.47
C PRO A 315 -4.42 -1.64 -17.99
N PHE A 316 -3.22 -1.75 -18.57
CA PHE A 316 -3.05 -2.08 -19.98
C PHE A 316 -3.32 -3.54 -20.31
N ILE A 317 -3.49 -4.44 -19.34
CA ILE A 317 -3.93 -5.81 -19.58
C ILE A 317 -5.45 -5.83 -19.69
N ASP A 318 -6.03 -6.57 -20.64
CA ASP A 318 -7.48 -6.76 -20.78
C ASP A 318 -8.17 -7.03 -19.42
N HIS A 319 -9.24 -6.32 -19.11
CA HIS A 319 -9.91 -6.36 -17.80
C HIS A 319 -10.77 -7.61 -17.57
N ASN A 320 -11.03 -8.39 -18.61
CA ASN A 320 -11.85 -9.61 -18.53
C ASN A 320 -11.04 -10.90 -18.36
N VAL A 321 -9.75 -10.78 -18.01
CA VAL A 321 -8.84 -11.91 -17.89
C VAL A 321 -8.49 -12.20 -16.43
N LYS A 322 -8.00 -13.41 -16.18
CA LYS A 322 -7.49 -13.82 -14.88
C LYS A 322 -6.06 -13.31 -14.68
N ILE A 323 -5.83 -12.60 -13.58
CA ILE A 323 -4.51 -12.20 -13.11
C ILE A 323 -4.13 -13.02 -11.88
N TYR A 324 -2.86 -13.42 -11.82
CA TYR A 324 -2.29 -14.13 -10.69
C TYR A 324 -1.12 -13.34 -10.14
N SER A 325 -1.06 -13.07 -8.84
CA SER A 325 0.13 -12.50 -8.20
C SER A 325 0.73 -13.43 -7.15
N ALA A 326 2.07 -13.48 -7.12
CA ALA A 326 2.85 -14.17 -6.11
C ALA A 326 3.88 -13.19 -5.52
N GLU A 327 3.83 -13.01 -4.21
CA GLU A 327 4.57 -11.94 -3.52
C GLU A 327 5.13 -12.42 -2.19
N ASP A 328 6.35 -12.02 -1.82
CA ASP A 328 6.83 -12.23 -0.46
C ASP A 328 6.14 -11.27 0.50
N THR A 329 5.98 -10.04 0.04
CA THR A 329 5.21 -9.03 0.73
C THR A 329 4.25 -8.36 -0.24
N PRO A 330 2.94 -8.33 0.07
CA PRO A 330 1.90 -7.58 -0.65
C PRO A 330 2.33 -6.15 -1.05
N GLU A 331 2.55 -5.91 -2.33
CA GLU A 331 2.78 -4.59 -2.96
C GLU A 331 1.98 -4.40 -4.26
N VAL A 332 1.69 -5.51 -4.96
CA VAL A 332 0.94 -5.52 -6.20
C VAL A 332 -0.52 -5.19 -5.91
N LYS A 333 -1.04 -4.24 -6.68
CA LYS A 333 -2.42 -3.78 -6.65
C LYS A 333 -3.07 -4.02 -7.99
N VAL A 334 -3.97 -5.00 -8.04
CA VAL A 334 -4.69 -5.39 -9.26
C VAL A 334 -6.15 -5.08 -9.08
N ARG A 335 -6.73 -4.35 -10.04
CA ARG A 335 -8.16 -4.00 -10.05
C ARG A 335 -9.00 -4.93 -10.93
N HIS A 336 -8.36 -5.82 -11.70
CA HIS A 336 -9.04 -6.86 -12.47
C HIS A 336 -9.97 -7.67 -11.58
N LYS A 337 -11.20 -7.92 -12.06
CA LYS A 337 -12.23 -8.65 -11.32
C LYS A 337 -11.79 -10.04 -10.87
N ILE A 338 -10.98 -10.72 -11.69
CA ILE A 338 -10.50 -12.08 -11.44
C ILE A 338 -9.02 -12.02 -11.04
N TRP A 339 -8.77 -11.56 -9.82
CA TRP A 339 -7.43 -11.52 -9.23
C TRP A 339 -7.25 -12.65 -8.22
N GLN A 340 -6.27 -13.51 -8.47
CA GLN A 340 -5.82 -14.52 -7.52
C GLN A 340 -4.50 -14.06 -6.89
N ARG A 341 -4.55 -13.64 -5.62
CA ARG A 341 -3.41 -13.13 -4.86
C ARG A 341 -2.84 -14.20 -3.92
N LEU A 342 -1.54 -14.47 -4.01
CA LEU A 342 -0.86 -15.38 -3.09
C LEU A 342 0.37 -14.72 -2.48
N VAL A 343 0.62 -15.04 -1.22
CA VAL A 343 1.75 -14.52 -0.43
C VAL A 343 2.52 -15.68 0.16
N THR A 344 3.85 -15.55 0.25
CA THR A 344 4.68 -16.58 0.88
C THR A 344 4.43 -16.65 2.38
N ARG A 345 4.61 -17.84 2.95
CA ARG A 345 4.42 -18.09 4.38
C ARG A 345 5.67 -18.71 4.96
N ASP A 346 6.30 -17.98 5.89
CA ASP A 346 7.36 -18.52 6.71
C ASP A 346 6.78 -19.40 7.82
N ALA A 347 7.45 -20.49 8.18
CA ALA A 347 6.99 -21.41 9.21
C ALA A 347 8.16 -22.13 9.89
N LYS A 348 7.98 -22.53 11.15
CA LYS A 348 9.01 -23.27 11.92
C LYS A 348 9.24 -24.68 11.37
N ASN A 349 8.19 -25.33 10.85
CA ASN A 349 8.28 -26.64 10.22
C ASN A 349 8.44 -26.47 8.71
N GLU A 350 9.47 -27.07 8.12
CA GLU A 350 9.73 -27.00 6.68
C GLU A 350 8.50 -27.42 5.85
N ASP A 351 7.79 -28.47 6.25
CA ASP A 351 6.58 -28.97 5.56
C ASP A 351 5.42 -27.97 5.51
N SER A 352 5.46 -26.92 6.33
CA SER A 352 4.42 -25.88 6.39
C SER A 352 4.85 -24.54 5.79
N ARG A 353 6.11 -24.43 5.36
CA ARG A 353 6.65 -23.27 4.66
C ARG A 353 6.10 -23.24 3.25
N VAL A 354 5.76 -22.04 2.78
CA VAL A 354 5.30 -21.82 1.40
C VAL A 354 6.20 -20.77 0.80
N GLU A 355 7.04 -21.17 -0.14
CA GLU A 355 7.99 -20.29 -0.80
C GLU A 355 7.46 -19.79 -2.15
N MET A 356 8.13 -18.77 -2.71
CA MET A 356 7.77 -18.19 -4.01
C MET A 356 7.70 -19.27 -5.11
N PHE A 357 8.61 -20.23 -5.05
CA PHE A 357 8.65 -21.38 -5.94
C PHE A 357 7.36 -22.20 -5.94
N ASP A 358 6.78 -22.45 -4.76
CA ASP A 358 5.53 -23.20 -4.62
C ASP A 358 4.36 -22.42 -5.23
N LEU A 359 4.33 -21.11 -4.98
CA LEU A 359 3.32 -20.21 -5.55
C LEU A 359 3.40 -20.19 -7.08
N LEU A 360 4.60 -20.13 -7.66
CA LEU A 360 4.77 -20.12 -9.11
C LEU A 360 4.39 -21.46 -9.75
N LYS A 361 4.72 -22.59 -9.10
CA LYS A 361 4.26 -23.91 -9.54
C LYS A 361 2.74 -24.03 -9.56
N ALA A 362 2.07 -23.49 -8.53
CA ALA A 362 0.61 -23.45 -8.48
C ALA A 362 0.03 -22.58 -9.62
N ALA A 363 0.69 -21.47 -9.95
CA ALA A 363 0.28 -20.57 -11.04
C ALA A 363 0.16 -21.30 -12.39
N LEU A 364 1.11 -22.19 -12.71
CA LEU A 364 1.12 -22.96 -13.96
C LEU A 364 -0.11 -23.87 -14.13
N ARG A 365 -0.76 -24.25 -13.03
CA ARG A 365 -2.00 -25.05 -13.03
C ARG A 365 -3.25 -24.18 -12.94
N SER A 366 -3.08 -22.91 -12.61
CA SER A 366 -4.16 -21.95 -12.37
C SER A 366 -4.63 -21.23 -13.64
N ARG A 367 -3.91 -21.44 -14.76
CA ARG A 367 -4.19 -20.88 -16.09
C ARG A 367 -4.48 -19.36 -16.09
N PRO A 368 -3.61 -18.53 -15.50
CA PRO A 368 -3.76 -17.07 -15.58
C PRO A 368 -3.35 -16.54 -16.96
N ARG A 369 -3.84 -15.35 -17.32
CA ARG A 369 -3.37 -14.60 -18.50
C ARG A 369 -2.02 -13.95 -18.24
N TYR A 370 -1.79 -13.49 -17.00
CA TYR A 370 -0.51 -12.96 -16.55
C TYR A 370 -0.19 -13.47 -15.15
N ILE A 371 1.08 -13.81 -14.93
CA ILE A 371 1.66 -14.06 -13.62
C ILE A 371 2.47 -12.82 -13.23
N ILE A 372 2.11 -12.20 -12.12
CA ILE A 372 2.79 -11.05 -11.57
C ILE A 372 3.63 -11.52 -10.38
N ILE A 373 4.92 -11.22 -10.40
CA ILE A 373 5.85 -11.56 -9.31
C ILE A 373 6.32 -10.24 -8.71
N GLY A 374 6.05 -10.04 -7.42
CA GLY A 374 6.37 -8.76 -6.75
C GLY A 374 7.82 -8.34 -6.97
N GLU A 375 8.76 -9.26 -6.70
CA GLU A 375 10.18 -9.09 -7.01
C GLU A 375 10.84 -10.47 -7.18
N ILE A 376 11.75 -10.58 -8.15
CA ILE A 376 12.62 -11.75 -8.29
C ILE A 376 13.98 -11.43 -7.65
N ARG A 377 14.38 -12.24 -6.66
CA ARG A 377 15.61 -12.12 -5.88
C ARG A 377 16.51 -13.35 -5.99
N GLY A 378 15.96 -14.53 -6.28
CA GLY A 378 16.68 -15.80 -6.28
C GLY A 378 16.09 -16.89 -7.19
N VAL A 379 16.07 -18.13 -6.70
CA VAL A 379 15.78 -19.37 -7.44
C VAL A 379 14.42 -19.37 -8.17
N GLU A 380 13.46 -18.59 -7.67
CA GLU A 380 12.16 -18.38 -8.31
C GLU A 380 12.27 -17.80 -9.72
N GLY A 381 13.37 -17.09 -10.03
CA GLY A 381 13.61 -16.54 -11.35
C GLY A 381 13.67 -17.61 -12.44
N ALA A 382 14.24 -18.78 -12.15
CA ALA A 382 14.20 -19.92 -13.07
C ALA A 382 12.77 -20.40 -13.35
N THR A 383 11.90 -20.34 -12.34
CA THR A 383 10.50 -20.76 -12.46
C THR A 383 9.68 -19.72 -13.22
N ALA A 384 9.99 -18.43 -13.05
CA ALA A 384 9.41 -17.36 -13.86
C ALA A 384 9.71 -17.58 -15.36
N PHE A 385 10.95 -17.90 -15.72
CA PHE A 385 11.33 -18.22 -17.11
C PHE A 385 10.68 -19.52 -17.62
N GLN A 386 10.48 -20.53 -16.77
CA GLN A 386 9.69 -21.72 -17.13
C GLN A 386 8.21 -21.38 -17.39
N ALA A 387 7.65 -20.44 -16.63
CA ALA A 387 6.29 -19.95 -16.88
C ALA A 387 6.18 -19.28 -18.25
N MET A 388 7.13 -18.39 -18.57
CA MET A 388 7.21 -17.76 -19.91
C MET A 388 7.32 -18.81 -21.02
N GLN A 389 8.19 -19.82 -20.84
CA GLN A 389 8.41 -20.91 -21.79
C GLN A 389 7.13 -21.75 -22.04
N THR A 390 6.28 -21.89 -21.03
CA THR A 390 5.00 -22.64 -21.12
C THR A 390 3.84 -21.77 -21.58
N GLY A 391 4.10 -20.55 -22.05
CA GLY A 391 3.08 -19.65 -22.60
C GLY A 391 2.31 -18.87 -21.55
N HIS A 392 2.86 -18.69 -20.35
CA HIS A 392 2.31 -17.81 -19.32
C HIS A 392 3.13 -16.51 -19.29
N PRO A 393 2.59 -15.39 -19.81
CA PRO A 393 3.25 -14.09 -19.72
C PRO A 393 3.54 -13.70 -18.26
N VAL A 394 4.72 -13.17 -18.01
CA VAL A 394 5.17 -12.77 -16.67
C VAL A 394 5.46 -11.27 -16.62
N ILE A 395 5.03 -10.63 -15.54
CA ILE A 395 5.42 -9.27 -15.16
C ILE A 395 6.13 -9.38 -13.81
N ALA A 396 7.35 -8.87 -13.68
CA ALA A 396 8.02 -8.86 -12.39
C ALA A 396 8.94 -7.66 -12.19
N THR A 397 9.26 -7.35 -10.93
CA THR A 397 10.36 -6.42 -10.66
C THR A 397 11.69 -7.16 -10.47
N PHE A 398 12.78 -6.49 -10.81
CA PHE A 398 14.14 -7.02 -10.65
C PHE A 398 15.13 -5.92 -10.30
N HIS A 399 16.21 -6.25 -9.61
CA HIS A 399 17.25 -5.27 -9.28
C HIS A 399 18.42 -5.33 -10.28
N ALA A 400 18.37 -4.56 -11.36
CA ALA A 400 19.51 -4.36 -12.26
C ALA A 400 19.48 -2.98 -12.92
N SER A 401 20.64 -2.37 -13.14
CA SER A 401 20.75 -1.06 -13.81
C SER A 401 20.87 -1.14 -15.34
N SER A 402 21.01 -2.32 -15.93
CA SER A 402 21.02 -2.47 -17.39
C SER A 402 20.69 -3.89 -17.82
N ILE A 403 20.37 -4.08 -19.10
CA ILE A 403 20.03 -5.40 -19.66
C ILE A 403 21.20 -6.38 -19.55
N VAL A 404 22.44 -5.91 -19.70
CA VAL A 404 23.64 -6.74 -19.56
C VAL A 404 23.77 -7.26 -18.13
N LYS A 405 23.61 -6.39 -17.12
CA LYS A 405 23.65 -6.80 -15.71
C LYS A 405 22.48 -7.70 -15.35
N MET A 406 21.30 -7.45 -15.92
CA MET A 406 20.12 -8.31 -15.76
C MET A 406 20.42 -9.73 -16.25
N ILE A 407 20.90 -9.88 -17.49
CA ILE A 407 21.27 -11.18 -18.06
C ILE A 407 22.29 -11.89 -17.15
N GLN A 408 23.37 -11.21 -16.76
CA GLN A 408 24.40 -11.77 -15.88
C GLN A 408 23.81 -12.32 -14.57
N ARG A 409 22.94 -11.55 -13.91
CA ARG A 409 22.32 -11.96 -12.64
C ARG A 409 21.34 -13.12 -12.81
N PHE A 410 20.55 -13.15 -13.89
CA PHE A 410 19.65 -14.27 -14.16
C PHE A 410 20.40 -15.55 -14.51
N THR A 411 21.53 -15.44 -15.23
CA THR A 411 22.34 -16.61 -15.60
C THR A 411 23.26 -17.09 -14.47
N GLY A 412 23.56 -16.24 -13.49
CA GLY A 412 24.42 -16.55 -12.35
C GLY A 412 23.67 -17.12 -11.16
N ASP A 413 24.43 -17.57 -10.17
CA ASP A 413 23.92 -17.99 -8.86
C ASP A 413 23.31 -16.80 -8.09
N PRO A 414 22.16 -16.96 -7.39
CA PRO A 414 21.41 -18.20 -7.16
C PRO A 414 20.32 -18.52 -8.20
N ILE A 415 20.14 -17.71 -9.24
CA ILE A 415 18.99 -17.85 -10.15
C ILE A 415 19.19 -18.96 -11.19
N ASN A 416 20.37 -19.02 -11.82
CA ASN A 416 20.79 -20.09 -12.72
C ASN A 416 19.86 -20.35 -13.93
N VAL A 417 19.28 -19.30 -14.55
CA VAL A 417 18.56 -19.41 -15.83
C VAL A 417 19.55 -19.74 -16.95
N PRO A 418 19.35 -20.83 -17.72
CA PRO A 418 20.18 -21.08 -18.89
C PRO A 418 20.07 -19.94 -19.90
N ILE A 419 21.21 -19.39 -20.34
CA ILE A 419 21.26 -18.21 -21.24
C ILE A 419 20.44 -18.40 -22.53
N ARG A 420 20.31 -19.65 -23.00
CA ARG A 420 19.54 -20.03 -24.19
C ARG A 420 18.03 -19.87 -24.05
N PHE A 421 17.53 -19.72 -22.82
CA PHE A 421 16.12 -19.51 -22.52
C PHE A 421 15.82 -18.07 -22.11
N PHE A 422 16.84 -17.19 -22.11
CA PHE A 422 16.65 -15.81 -21.71
C PHE A 422 15.75 -15.04 -22.70
N ASP A 423 15.66 -15.50 -23.95
CA ASP A 423 14.78 -14.94 -24.97
C ASP A 423 13.28 -15.26 -24.81
N ASN A 424 12.92 -16.01 -23.77
CA ASN A 424 11.54 -16.09 -23.30
C ASN A 424 11.05 -14.77 -22.68
N LEU A 425 11.96 -13.97 -22.09
CA LEU A 425 11.66 -12.59 -21.74
C LEU A 425 11.49 -11.78 -23.03
N ASN A 426 10.53 -10.86 -23.09
CA ASN A 426 10.30 -10.08 -24.31
C ASN A 426 10.94 -8.70 -24.23
N PHE A 427 10.79 -7.99 -23.11
CA PHE A 427 11.46 -6.71 -22.92
C PHE A 427 11.70 -6.41 -21.44
N ALA A 428 12.60 -5.47 -21.18
CA ALA A 428 12.90 -4.95 -19.86
C ALA A 428 12.77 -3.43 -19.85
N ILE A 429 12.28 -2.89 -18.74
CA ILE A 429 12.20 -1.47 -18.45
C ILE A 429 13.28 -1.15 -17.41
N PHE A 430 14.07 -0.10 -17.62
CA PHE A 430 15.09 0.35 -16.66
C PHE A 430 14.68 1.69 -16.08
N GLN A 431 14.72 1.80 -14.75
CA GLN A 431 14.25 2.97 -14.01
C GLN A 431 15.24 3.37 -12.92
N GLU A 432 15.56 4.66 -12.88
CA GLU A 432 16.57 5.24 -11.98
C GLU A 432 16.01 6.43 -11.21
N VAL A 433 16.66 6.70 -10.07
CA VAL A 433 16.48 7.91 -9.28
C VAL A 433 17.49 8.95 -9.78
N VAL A 434 17.01 10.12 -10.17
CA VAL A 434 17.84 11.19 -10.74
C VAL A 434 17.55 12.52 -10.04
N GLU A 435 18.44 13.48 -10.20
CA GLU A 435 18.20 14.85 -9.74
C GLU A 435 17.20 15.53 -10.68
N ALA A 436 16.13 16.11 -10.12
CA ALA A 436 15.10 16.78 -10.91
C ALA A 436 15.61 18.12 -11.46
N PRO A 437 15.18 18.55 -12.66
CA PRO A 437 15.42 19.91 -13.13
C PRO A 437 14.83 20.93 -12.14
N GLY A 438 15.69 21.69 -11.45
CA GLY A 438 15.28 22.63 -10.39
C GLY A 438 15.47 22.14 -8.95
N GLY A 439 16.11 20.97 -8.76
CA GLY A 439 16.47 20.42 -7.46
C GLY A 439 15.45 19.42 -6.90
N GLY A 440 15.92 18.52 -6.06
CA GLY A 440 15.13 17.41 -5.51
C GLY A 440 15.27 16.12 -6.31
N ILE A 441 14.45 15.12 -5.95
CA ILE A 441 14.54 13.77 -6.49
C ILE A 441 13.43 13.53 -7.52
N ALA A 442 13.81 13.02 -8.70
CA ALA A 442 12.91 12.53 -9.73
C ALA A 442 13.17 11.05 -10.02
N ARG A 443 12.17 10.36 -10.57
CA ARG A 443 12.28 8.98 -11.07
C ARG A 443 12.05 8.98 -12.57
N ARG A 444 12.91 8.31 -13.33
CA ARG A 444 12.88 8.30 -14.82
C ARG A 444 13.08 6.90 -15.35
N ILE A 445 12.32 6.52 -16.38
CA ILE A 445 12.58 5.32 -17.17
C ILE A 445 13.71 5.64 -18.14
N THR A 446 14.92 5.20 -17.80
CA THR A 446 16.14 5.51 -18.57
C THR A 446 16.21 4.78 -19.89
N GLY A 447 15.56 3.61 -19.98
CA GLY A 447 15.46 2.88 -21.23
C GLY A 447 14.45 1.73 -21.20
N ILE A 448 14.09 1.27 -22.39
CA ILE A 448 13.30 0.05 -22.60
C ILE A 448 14.03 -0.78 -23.65
N ASP A 449 14.44 -1.99 -23.28
CA ASP A 449 15.23 -2.88 -24.13
C ASP A 449 14.42 -4.13 -24.50
N GLU A 450 14.36 -4.44 -25.78
CA GLU A 450 13.81 -5.71 -26.27
C GLU A 450 14.85 -6.82 -26.19
N VAL A 451 14.39 -8.03 -25.88
CA VAL A 451 15.16 -9.27 -26.01
C VAL A 451 14.70 -9.96 -27.30
N ILE A 452 15.61 -10.04 -28.28
CA ILE A 452 15.30 -10.50 -29.64
C ILE A 452 15.41 -12.01 -29.75
N GLY A 453 16.49 -12.59 -29.20
CA GLY A 453 16.78 -14.02 -29.35
C GLY A 453 18.19 -14.38 -28.91
N TYR A 454 18.46 -15.67 -28.73
CA TYR A 454 19.81 -16.17 -28.46
C TYR A 454 20.61 -16.46 -29.75
N ASN A 455 21.85 -15.97 -29.83
CA ASN A 455 22.78 -16.23 -30.92
C ASN A 455 23.80 -17.31 -30.53
N LYS A 456 23.70 -18.48 -31.18
CA LYS A 456 24.60 -19.63 -30.95
C LYS A 456 26.07 -19.35 -31.31
N HIS A 457 26.35 -18.50 -32.29
CA HIS A 457 27.72 -18.23 -32.74
C HIS A 457 28.49 -17.34 -31.78
N SER A 458 27.80 -16.37 -31.19
CA SER A 458 28.37 -15.43 -30.21
C SER A 458 28.19 -15.88 -28.77
N ASP A 459 27.50 -17.00 -28.55
CA ASP A 459 27.05 -17.50 -27.25
C ASP A 459 26.45 -16.40 -26.36
N GLY A 460 25.52 -15.64 -26.93
CA GLY A 460 24.99 -14.44 -26.29
C GLY A 460 23.56 -14.11 -26.66
N VAL A 461 22.91 -13.31 -25.83
CA VAL A 461 21.54 -12.82 -26.05
C VAL A 461 21.59 -11.55 -26.88
N LEU A 462 20.84 -11.50 -27.98
CA LEU A 462 20.65 -10.30 -28.78
C LEU A 462 19.57 -9.42 -28.16
N THR A 463 19.91 -8.17 -27.88
CA THR A 463 19.01 -7.18 -27.30
C THR A 463 19.02 -5.90 -28.14
N ARG A 464 17.99 -5.06 -27.99
CA ARG A 464 17.94 -3.76 -28.66
C ARG A 464 17.19 -2.73 -27.82
N GLY A 465 17.83 -1.60 -27.57
CA GLY A 465 17.19 -0.46 -26.91
C GLY A 465 16.19 0.23 -27.83
N MET A 466 14.94 0.33 -27.38
CA MET A 466 13.85 1.00 -28.07
C MET A 466 13.74 2.46 -27.65
N PHE A 467 13.89 2.72 -26.36
CA PHE A 467 13.77 4.04 -25.77
C PHE A 467 15.01 4.39 -24.97
N GLU A 468 15.37 5.67 -24.99
CA GLU A 468 16.50 6.25 -24.27
C GLU A 468 16.05 7.57 -23.64
N TRP A 469 16.48 7.83 -22.41
CA TRP A 469 16.29 9.11 -21.74
C TRP A 469 17.56 9.98 -21.82
N ASP A 470 17.39 11.24 -22.20
CA ASP A 470 18.45 12.25 -22.21
C ASP A 470 18.42 13.04 -20.90
N PRO A 471 19.43 12.87 -20.01
CA PRO A 471 19.48 13.55 -18.73
C PRO A 471 19.61 15.06 -18.82
N VAL A 472 20.19 15.58 -19.90
CA VAL A 472 20.45 17.02 -20.06
C VAL A 472 19.16 17.75 -20.42
N LYS A 473 18.32 17.12 -21.25
CA LYS A 473 17.05 17.71 -21.71
C LYS A 473 15.83 17.24 -20.92
N ASP A 474 16.01 16.26 -20.06
CA ASP A 474 14.94 15.53 -19.37
C ASP A 474 13.85 15.03 -20.35
N LYS A 475 14.27 14.34 -21.42
CA LYS A 475 13.38 13.87 -22.49
C LYS A 475 13.63 12.43 -22.86
N HIS A 476 12.54 11.70 -23.08
CA HIS A 476 12.57 10.35 -23.63
C HIS A 476 12.53 10.40 -25.15
N TYR A 477 13.39 9.63 -25.81
CA TYR A 477 13.44 9.48 -27.26
C TYR A 477 13.11 8.05 -27.66
N PHE A 478 12.21 7.90 -28.63
CA PHE A 478 11.96 6.61 -29.27
C PHE A 478 12.98 6.38 -30.39
N ARG A 479 14.06 5.66 -30.08
CA ARG A 479 15.12 5.29 -31.04
C ARG A 479 14.72 4.10 -31.92
N GLY A 480 13.82 3.25 -31.42
CA GLY A 480 13.38 2.00 -32.05
C GLY A 480 12.33 2.12 -33.15
N MET A 481 12.04 3.32 -33.64
CA MET A 481 11.07 3.57 -34.70
C MET A 481 11.42 2.75 -35.95
N PHE A 482 10.50 1.91 -36.44
CA PHE A 482 10.72 0.96 -37.55
C PHE A 482 11.85 -0.07 -37.34
N GLN A 483 12.21 -0.34 -36.09
CA GLN A 483 13.27 -1.28 -35.71
C GLN A 483 12.88 -2.22 -34.56
N SER A 484 11.63 -2.16 -34.09
CA SER A 484 11.12 -3.00 -33.00
C SER A 484 10.89 -4.42 -33.51
N HIS A 485 11.56 -5.39 -32.90
CA HIS A 485 11.34 -6.79 -33.22
C HIS A 485 9.99 -7.27 -32.69
N LEU A 486 9.61 -6.83 -31.48
CA LEU A 486 8.33 -7.19 -30.87
C LEU A 486 7.15 -6.67 -31.69
N LEU A 487 7.12 -5.36 -32.02
CA LEU A 487 6.01 -4.80 -32.78
C LEU A 487 5.92 -5.39 -34.18
N GLU A 488 7.03 -5.43 -34.93
CA GLU A 488 6.99 -5.82 -36.33
C GLU A 488 6.85 -7.34 -36.55
N ASN A 489 7.52 -8.16 -35.75
CA ASN A 489 7.66 -9.59 -36.04
C ASN A 489 6.89 -10.49 -35.08
N LYS A 490 6.53 -10.02 -33.88
CA LYS A 490 5.67 -10.78 -32.96
C LYS A 490 4.23 -10.29 -32.99
N ILE A 491 4.00 -8.98 -32.92
CA ILE A 491 2.68 -8.43 -32.63
C ILE A 491 1.88 -8.07 -33.89
N ALA A 492 2.49 -7.41 -34.89
CA ALA A 492 1.74 -6.85 -36.02
C ALA A 492 0.84 -7.88 -36.72
N ALA A 493 1.34 -9.09 -36.97
CA ALA A 493 0.54 -10.16 -37.57
C ALA A 493 -0.58 -10.67 -36.64
N MET A 494 -0.32 -10.77 -35.33
CA MET A 494 -1.33 -11.14 -34.32
C MET A 494 -2.43 -10.08 -34.20
N ALA A 495 -2.06 -8.81 -34.39
CA ALA A 495 -2.95 -7.66 -34.39
C ALA A 495 -3.71 -7.50 -35.72
N GLY A 496 -3.46 -8.37 -36.71
CA GLY A 496 -4.18 -8.38 -37.99
C GLY A 496 -3.66 -7.38 -39.04
N PHE A 497 -2.49 -6.78 -38.85
CA PHE A 497 -1.89 -5.88 -39.83
C PHE A 497 -1.25 -6.65 -40.99
N ALA A 498 -1.62 -6.31 -42.22
CA ALA A 498 -1.01 -6.87 -43.43
C ALA A 498 0.40 -6.32 -43.66
N ASN A 499 0.58 -5.01 -43.44
CA ASN A 499 1.90 -4.38 -43.41
C ASN A 499 2.33 -4.20 -41.96
N LYS A 500 3.43 -4.85 -41.59
CA LYS A 500 3.95 -4.83 -40.23
C LYS A 500 4.29 -3.44 -39.70
N ARG A 501 4.46 -2.44 -40.56
CA ARG A 501 4.74 -1.05 -40.16
C ARG A 501 3.50 -0.31 -39.67
N ASP A 502 2.30 -0.76 -40.02
CA ASP A 502 1.04 -0.10 -39.63
C ASP A 502 0.81 -0.16 -38.11
N ILE A 503 1.46 -1.11 -37.42
CA ILE A 503 1.46 -1.20 -35.94
C ILE A 503 2.00 0.08 -35.27
N TYR A 504 2.86 0.82 -35.96
CA TYR A 504 3.41 2.07 -35.43
C TYR A 504 2.41 3.21 -35.47
N ASP A 505 1.50 3.22 -36.45
CA ASP A 505 0.40 4.18 -36.49
C ASP A 505 -0.57 3.93 -35.33
N GLU A 506 -0.86 2.66 -35.04
CA GLU A 506 -1.64 2.27 -33.85
C GLU A 506 -0.94 2.67 -32.54
N MET A 507 0.37 2.48 -32.44
CA MET A 507 1.16 2.93 -31.28
C MET A 507 1.08 4.46 -31.11
N LEU A 508 1.21 5.23 -32.18
CA LEU A 508 1.10 6.69 -32.13
C LEU A 508 -0.33 7.14 -31.79
N ARG A 509 -1.35 6.44 -32.29
CA ARG A 509 -2.77 6.67 -31.96
C ARG A 509 -3.03 6.47 -30.47
N ARG A 510 -2.46 5.43 -29.86
CA ARG A 510 -2.47 5.18 -28.40
C ARG A 510 -1.74 6.25 -27.62
N ALA A 511 -0.57 6.67 -28.11
CA ALA A 511 0.20 7.72 -27.47
C ALA A 511 -0.56 9.05 -27.43
N ASP A 512 -1.25 9.42 -28.51
CA ASP A 512 -2.10 10.61 -28.55
C ASP A 512 -3.24 10.55 -27.52
N ALA A 513 -3.96 9.43 -27.44
CA ALA A 513 -5.06 9.28 -26.48
C ALA A 513 -4.56 9.37 -25.02
N ILE A 514 -3.43 8.72 -24.72
CA ILE A 514 -2.79 8.81 -23.40
C ILE A 514 -2.36 10.24 -23.10
N GLN A 515 -1.80 10.96 -24.08
CA GLN A 515 -1.40 12.35 -23.90
C GLN A 515 -2.62 13.24 -23.62
N ARG A 516 -3.73 13.04 -24.34
CA ARG A 516 -5.01 13.73 -24.06
C ARG A 516 -5.51 13.47 -22.64
N MET A 517 -5.40 12.23 -22.15
CA MET A 517 -5.75 11.91 -20.76
C MET A 517 -4.88 12.69 -19.76
N ALA A 518 -3.57 12.81 -20.01
CA ALA A 518 -2.65 13.58 -19.19
C ALA A 518 -2.94 15.09 -19.23
N ASP A 519 -3.23 15.64 -20.41
CA ASP A 519 -3.56 17.04 -20.63
C ASP A 519 -4.88 17.43 -19.94
N ARG A 520 -5.82 16.48 -19.85
CA ARG A 520 -7.09 16.61 -19.10
C ARG A 520 -7.00 16.30 -17.60
N ASP A 521 -5.81 16.00 -17.10
CA ASP A 521 -5.57 15.62 -15.71
C ASP A 521 -6.42 14.43 -15.22
N LEU A 522 -6.58 13.40 -16.06
CA LEU A 522 -7.25 12.15 -15.70
C LEU A 522 -6.27 11.23 -14.98
N THR A 523 -5.92 11.62 -13.75
CA THR A 523 -4.80 11.03 -13.00
C THR A 523 -5.19 9.93 -12.02
N HIS A 524 -6.46 9.79 -11.65
CA HIS A 524 -6.90 8.77 -10.71
C HIS A 524 -6.74 7.36 -11.30
N TYR A 525 -6.23 6.41 -10.52
CA TYR A 525 -5.99 5.05 -11.02
C TYR A 525 -7.27 4.36 -11.52
N ASP A 526 -8.37 4.51 -10.78
CA ASP A 526 -9.65 3.89 -11.17
C ASP A 526 -10.24 4.51 -12.44
N ASP A 527 -10.10 5.83 -12.64
CA ASP A 527 -10.55 6.48 -13.88
C ASP A 527 -9.78 5.93 -15.08
N VAL A 528 -8.46 5.80 -14.94
CA VAL A 528 -7.59 5.26 -15.99
C VAL A 528 -7.95 3.81 -16.29
N PHE A 529 -8.19 3.00 -15.26
CA PHE A 529 -8.63 1.62 -15.43
C PHE A 529 -10.00 1.57 -16.13
N ASP A 530 -11.00 2.34 -15.69
CA ASP A 530 -12.33 2.29 -16.29
C ASP A 530 -12.35 2.78 -17.74
N LEU A 531 -11.59 3.83 -18.06
CA LEU A 531 -11.41 4.29 -19.43
C LEU A 531 -10.79 3.20 -20.33
N LEU A 532 -9.69 2.58 -19.89
CA LEU A 532 -9.10 1.47 -20.65
C LEU A 532 -10.04 0.26 -20.75
N GLY A 533 -10.96 0.09 -19.79
CA GLY A 533 -11.99 -0.94 -19.83
C GLY A 533 -13.02 -0.72 -20.93
N LEU A 534 -13.35 0.55 -21.23
CA LEU A 534 -14.16 0.90 -22.39
C LEU A 534 -13.47 0.55 -23.72
N TYR A 535 -12.14 0.67 -23.79
CA TYR A 535 -11.40 0.21 -24.96
C TYR A 535 -11.57 -1.31 -25.15
N TYR A 536 -11.38 -2.10 -24.09
CA TYR A 536 -11.49 -3.55 -24.16
C TYR A 536 -12.91 -4.07 -24.40
N SER A 537 -13.93 -3.36 -23.92
CA SER A 537 -15.33 -3.78 -24.03
C SER A 537 -16.07 -3.22 -25.25
N ASN A 538 -15.75 -1.99 -25.68
CA ASN A 538 -16.49 -1.25 -26.71
C ASN A 538 -15.61 -0.80 -27.90
N GLY A 539 -14.29 -1.04 -27.84
CA GLY A 539 -13.34 -0.70 -28.88
C GLY A 539 -12.90 0.76 -28.88
N TRP A 540 -12.02 1.09 -29.82
CA TRP A 540 -11.31 2.37 -29.86
C TRP A 540 -12.20 3.60 -29.88
N GLU A 541 -13.24 3.63 -30.73
CA GLU A 541 -14.05 4.83 -30.93
C GLU A 541 -14.79 5.25 -29.65
N HIS A 542 -15.27 4.28 -28.86
CA HIS A 542 -15.91 4.55 -27.58
C HIS A 542 -14.90 5.06 -26.56
N PHE A 543 -13.75 4.39 -26.43
CA PHE A 543 -12.66 4.84 -25.59
C PHE A 543 -12.22 6.27 -25.91
N SER A 544 -11.93 6.55 -27.18
CA SER A 544 -11.41 7.85 -27.59
C SER A 544 -12.40 8.99 -27.32
N ARG A 545 -13.71 8.76 -27.50
CA ARG A 545 -14.75 9.75 -27.13
C ARG A 545 -14.88 9.90 -25.63
N ALA A 546 -14.86 8.79 -24.90
CA ALA A 546 -14.91 8.81 -23.44
C ALA A 546 -13.73 9.60 -22.86
N VAL A 547 -12.53 9.46 -23.41
CA VAL A 547 -11.35 10.26 -23.02
C VAL A 547 -11.60 11.76 -23.14
N ASP A 548 -12.50 12.24 -24.01
CA ASP A 548 -12.80 13.67 -24.14
C ASP A 548 -13.94 14.12 -23.21
N THR A 549 -14.85 13.22 -22.83
CA THR A 549 -16.05 13.54 -22.02
C THR A 549 -15.98 13.07 -20.57
N TRP A 550 -15.01 12.23 -20.20
CA TRP A 550 -14.88 11.66 -18.85
C TRP A 550 -14.71 12.76 -17.81
N VAL A 551 -15.41 12.64 -16.70
CA VAL A 551 -15.27 13.49 -15.53
C VAL A 551 -14.49 12.69 -14.51
N GLY A 552 -13.23 13.06 -14.27
CA GLY A 552 -12.36 12.32 -13.37
C GLY A 552 -12.77 12.52 -11.90
N LEU A 553 -12.53 11.51 -11.08
CA LEU A 553 -12.72 11.57 -9.63
C LEU A 553 -11.89 12.68 -8.99
N ASN A 554 -10.73 13.00 -9.57
CA ASN A 554 -9.85 14.07 -9.10
C ASN A 554 -10.41 15.49 -9.32
N HIS A 555 -11.56 15.62 -10.00
CA HIS A 555 -12.23 16.89 -10.28
C HIS A 555 -13.47 17.12 -9.40
N ASN A 556 -13.78 16.19 -8.48
CA ASN A 556 -14.82 16.28 -7.44
C ASN A 556 -14.16 16.35 -6.05
#